data_AF-A0A2V1H163-F1
#
_entry.id   AF-A0A2V1H163-F1
#
_cell.length_a   1.000
_cell.length_b   1.000
_cell.length_c   1.000
_cell.angle_alpha   90.00
_cell.angle_beta   90.00
_cell.angle_gamma   90.00
#
_symmetry.space_group_name_H-M   'P 1'
#
loop_
_entity.id
_entity.type
_entity.pdbx_description
1 polymer ?
#
loop_
_entity_poly.entity_id
_entity_poly.type
_entity_poly.pdbx_seq_one_letter_code
_entity_poly.pdbx_strand_id
1 'polypeptide(L)'
;MEKLKEILKEIDSGKYSYESESDSLKSLQEFQNTAKRIISAKKRGYISSEVHQIDYQNPEQMVRHVLVQGGLTLEGSEFLHSTEAMPEEPFKEDIIDIKPNFAGIKTDAKTDASQSFLNFNPK
;
A
#
# COMPACT_ATOMS: atom_id res chain seq x y z
N MET A 1 -20.02 -5.30 4.79
CA MET A 1 -19.04 -6.22 5.44
C MET A 1 -18.47 -7.35 4.57
N GLU A 2 -19.24 -8.00 3.69
CA GLU A 2 -18.82 -9.25 2.99
C GLU A 2 -17.53 -9.12 2.18
N LYS A 3 -17.39 -8.07 1.37
CA LYS A 3 -16.20 -7.85 0.53
C LYS A 3 -14.89 -7.69 1.30
N LEU A 4 -14.92 -7.21 2.56
CA LEU A 4 -13.70 -7.14 3.37
C LEU A 4 -13.29 -8.54 3.83
N LYS A 5 -14.25 -9.34 4.32
CA LYS A 5 -13.97 -10.73 4.71
C LYS A 5 -13.49 -11.56 3.53
N GLU A 6 -14.02 -11.35 2.34
CA GLU A 6 -13.51 -12.00 1.11
C GLU A 6 -12.04 -11.66 0.85
N ILE A 7 -11.67 -10.38 0.92
CA ILE A 7 -10.26 -9.97 0.76
C ILE A 7 -9.38 -10.62 1.83
N LEU A 8 -9.83 -10.66 3.09
CA LEU A 8 -9.06 -11.31 4.16
C LEU A 8 -8.94 -12.82 3.93
N LYS A 9 -9.96 -13.50 3.41
CA LYS A 9 -9.88 -14.93 3.02
C LYS A 9 -8.88 -15.15 1.89
N GLU A 10 -8.84 -14.26 0.92
CA GLU A 10 -7.86 -14.32 -0.16
C GLU A 10 -6.43 -14.13 0.35
N ILE A 11 -6.22 -13.22 1.30
CA ILE A 11 -4.91 -13.00 1.95
C ILE A 11 -4.52 -14.23 2.78
N ASP A 12 -5.47 -14.82 3.51
CA ASP A 12 -5.27 -16.07 4.26
C ASP A 12 -4.91 -17.24 3.34
N SER A 13 -5.47 -17.27 2.12
CA SER A 13 -5.15 -18.29 1.10
C SER A 13 -3.87 -18.02 0.31
N GLY A 14 -3.16 -16.92 0.59
CA GLY A 14 -1.85 -16.61 0.00
C GLY A 14 -1.88 -15.60 -1.14
N LYS A 15 -3.01 -14.96 -1.44
CA LYS A 15 -3.08 -13.87 -2.44
C LYS A 15 -2.70 -12.55 -1.79
N TYR A 16 -1.53 -12.05 -2.15
CA TYR A 16 -0.98 -10.80 -1.59
C TYR A 16 -0.89 -9.65 -2.59
N SER A 17 -1.11 -9.90 -3.88
CA SER A 17 -1.01 -8.88 -4.94
C SER A 17 -2.38 -8.58 -5.54
N TYR A 18 -2.71 -7.31 -5.62
CA TYR A 18 -3.99 -6.80 -6.10
C TYR A 18 -3.76 -5.63 -7.05
N GLU A 19 -4.15 -5.75 -8.31
CA GLU A 19 -3.97 -4.71 -9.33
C GLU A 19 -5.25 -4.46 -10.11
N SER A 20 -5.34 -3.29 -10.75
CA SER A 20 -6.37 -3.02 -11.74
C SER A 20 -6.19 -3.92 -12.96
N GLU A 21 -7.30 -4.34 -13.58
CA GLU A 21 -7.26 -5.21 -14.77
C GLU A 21 -6.56 -4.55 -15.97
N SER A 22 -6.60 -3.21 -16.03
CA SER A 22 -5.96 -2.41 -17.06
C SER A 22 -5.63 -1.01 -16.54
N ASP A 23 -4.99 -0.22 -17.39
CA ASP A 23 -4.67 1.19 -17.16
C ASP A 23 -5.80 2.13 -17.61
N SER A 24 -6.95 1.57 -17.99
CA SER A 24 -8.12 2.39 -18.31
C SER A 24 -8.65 3.07 -17.05
N LEU A 25 -9.14 4.31 -17.21
CA LEU A 25 -9.78 5.06 -16.13
C LEU A 25 -10.88 4.25 -15.43
N LYS A 26 -11.64 3.49 -16.21
CA LYS A 26 -12.72 2.64 -15.70
C LYS A 26 -12.18 1.52 -14.79
N SER A 27 -11.16 0.78 -15.23
CA SER A 27 -10.55 -0.28 -14.42
C SER A 27 -9.92 0.27 -13.14
N LEU A 28 -9.29 1.44 -13.20
CA LEU A 28 -8.75 2.12 -12.02
C LEU A 28 -9.85 2.49 -11.02
N GLN A 29 -10.96 3.08 -11.50
CA GLN A 29 -12.11 3.44 -10.68
C GLN A 29 -12.74 2.22 -9.99
N GLU A 30 -12.91 1.12 -10.73
CA GLU A 30 -13.44 -0.14 -10.20
C GLU A 30 -12.51 -0.72 -9.12
N PHE A 31 -11.19 -0.61 -9.32
CA PHE A 31 -10.20 -1.11 -8.38
C PHE A 31 -10.09 -0.31 -7.08
N GLN A 32 -10.47 0.98 -7.07
CA GLN A 32 -10.34 1.84 -5.89
C GLN A 32 -11.07 1.28 -4.66
N ASN A 33 -12.22 0.63 -4.84
CA ASN A 33 -12.97 0.06 -3.72
C ASN A 33 -12.17 -1.07 -3.03
N THR A 34 -11.51 -1.93 -3.82
CA THR A 34 -10.66 -3.00 -3.31
C THR A 34 -9.42 -2.43 -2.61
N ALA A 35 -8.74 -1.47 -3.25
CA ALA A 35 -7.56 -0.82 -2.67
C ALA A 35 -7.88 -0.14 -1.32
N LYS A 36 -8.97 0.62 -1.26
CA LYS A 36 -9.44 1.26 -0.02
C LYS A 36 -9.71 0.26 1.09
N ARG A 37 -10.31 -0.89 0.78
CA ARG A 37 -10.57 -1.94 1.77
C ARG A 37 -9.29 -2.54 2.33
N ILE A 38 -8.28 -2.80 1.50
CA ILE A 38 -6.99 -3.32 1.95
C ILE A 38 -6.28 -2.30 2.84
N ILE A 39 -6.22 -1.03 2.42
CA ILE A 39 -5.64 0.05 3.22
C ILE A 39 -6.36 0.19 4.57
N SER A 40 -7.68 0.11 4.57
CA SER A 40 -8.48 0.15 5.80
C SER A 40 -8.30 -1.10 6.67
N ALA A 41 -8.07 -2.28 6.07
CA ALA A 41 -7.74 -3.50 6.81
C ALA A 41 -6.44 -3.31 7.60
N LYS A 42 -5.41 -2.69 6.99
CA LYS A 42 -4.19 -2.35 7.73
C LYS A 42 -4.48 -1.34 8.82
N LYS A 43 -5.22 -0.27 8.55
CA LYS A 43 -5.56 0.76 9.57
C LYS A 43 -6.27 0.16 10.78
N ARG A 44 -7.05 -0.91 10.58
CA ARG A 44 -7.75 -1.66 11.64
C ARG A 44 -6.89 -2.75 12.29
N GLY A 45 -5.66 -2.93 11.83
CA GLY A 45 -4.74 -3.93 12.36
C GLY A 45 -5.09 -5.37 11.94
N TYR A 46 -5.83 -5.58 10.85
CA TYR A 46 -6.21 -6.93 10.37
C TYR A 46 -5.14 -7.58 9.47
N ILE A 47 -4.28 -6.75 8.87
CA ILE A 47 -3.15 -7.21 8.06
C ILE A 47 -1.88 -6.54 8.57
N SER A 48 -0.76 -7.24 8.43
CA SER A 48 0.51 -6.79 9.01
C SER A 48 1.00 -5.48 8.36
N SER A 49 1.03 -5.44 7.03
CA SER A 49 1.44 -4.25 6.28
C SER A 49 0.96 -4.28 4.83
N GLU A 50 1.00 -3.13 4.19
CA GLU A 50 0.59 -2.88 2.81
C GLU A 50 1.50 -1.83 2.15
N VAL A 51 1.82 -2.06 0.89
CA VAL A 51 2.43 -1.06 -0.01
C VAL A 51 1.49 -0.88 -1.20
N HIS A 52 1.34 0.34 -1.69
CA HIS A 52 0.49 0.59 -2.84
C HIS A 52 1.16 1.56 -3.81
N GLN A 53 0.85 1.38 -5.09
CA GLN A 53 1.32 2.21 -6.18
C GLN A 53 0.17 3.05 -6.70
N ILE A 54 0.45 4.34 -6.86
CA ILE A 54 -0.44 5.31 -7.49
C ILE A 54 -0.14 5.37 -9.00
N ASP A 55 -1.18 5.50 -9.81
CA ASP A 55 -1.05 5.92 -11.20
C ASP A 55 -0.91 7.46 -11.28
N TYR A 56 0.28 7.91 -11.68
CA TYR A 56 0.60 9.32 -11.86
C TYR A 56 0.21 9.86 -13.25
N GLN A 57 -0.20 9.01 -14.18
CA GLN A 57 -0.69 9.46 -15.50
C GLN A 57 -2.10 10.03 -15.42
N ASN A 58 -2.84 9.65 -14.38
CA ASN A 58 -4.17 10.13 -14.09
C ASN A 58 -4.14 11.32 -13.10
N PRO A 59 -4.92 12.40 -13.34
CA PRO A 59 -4.94 13.58 -12.47
C PRO A 59 -5.55 13.33 -11.08
N GLU A 60 -6.38 12.30 -10.94
CA GLU A 60 -7.00 11.88 -9.67
C GLU A 60 -6.10 10.96 -8.83
N GLN A 61 -4.89 10.64 -9.29
CA GLN A 61 -3.89 9.87 -8.55
C GLN A 61 -4.46 8.57 -7.95
N MET A 62 -5.14 7.80 -8.80
CA MET A 62 -5.79 6.56 -8.40
C MET A 62 -4.78 5.46 -8.06
N VAL A 63 -5.12 4.60 -7.11
CA VAL A 63 -4.30 3.42 -6.80
C VAL A 63 -4.39 2.43 -7.96
N ARG A 64 -3.26 1.95 -8.47
CA ARG A 64 -3.18 0.93 -9.53
C ARG A 64 -2.88 -0.46 -8.99
N HIS A 65 -2.08 -0.52 -7.92
CA HIS A 65 -1.59 -1.79 -7.37
C HIS A 65 -1.46 -1.69 -5.85
N VAL A 66 -1.76 -2.79 -5.17
CA VAL A 66 -1.59 -2.96 -3.73
C VAL A 66 -0.95 -4.32 -3.47
N LEU A 67 0.13 -4.31 -2.69
CA LEU A 67 0.84 -5.48 -2.22
C LEU A 67 0.70 -5.58 -0.69
N VAL A 68 0.18 -6.71 -0.21
CA VAL A 68 0.10 -7.03 1.22
C VAL A 68 1.39 -7.73 1.65
N GLN A 69 1.96 -7.30 2.78
CA GLN A 69 3.17 -7.88 3.35
C GLN A 69 2.85 -8.45 4.74
N GLY A 70 3.26 -9.70 4.99
CA GLY A 70 3.10 -10.34 6.31
C GLY A 70 1.71 -10.90 6.61
N GLY A 71 0.80 -10.96 5.62
CA GLY A 71 -0.49 -11.66 5.73
C GLY A 71 -1.45 -11.09 6.79
N LEU A 72 -2.31 -11.95 7.33
CA LEU A 72 -3.25 -11.62 8.41
C LEU A 72 -2.54 -11.52 9.75
N THR A 73 -3.01 -10.59 10.58
CA THR A 73 -2.69 -10.56 12.02
C THR A 73 -3.61 -11.49 12.80
N LEU A 74 -3.34 -11.66 14.10
CA LEU A 74 -4.23 -12.41 14.99
C LEU A 74 -5.66 -11.81 14.98
N GLU A 75 -5.76 -10.48 15.07
CA GLU A 75 -7.02 -9.75 15.05
C GLU A 75 -7.75 -9.91 13.71
N GLY A 76 -6.99 -9.94 12.60
CA GLY A 76 -7.53 -10.20 11.27
C GLY A 76 -8.10 -11.60 11.13
N SER A 77 -7.38 -12.60 11.64
CA SER A 77 -7.86 -13.99 11.68
C SER A 77 -9.10 -14.14 12.56
N GLU A 78 -9.14 -13.53 13.74
CA GLU A 78 -10.33 -13.56 14.61
C GLU A 78 -11.53 -12.91 13.94
N PHE A 79 -11.35 -11.74 13.31
CA PHE A 79 -12.40 -11.06 12.57
C PHE A 79 -12.92 -11.89 11.38
N LEU A 80 -12.03 -12.63 10.70
CA LEU A 80 -12.41 -13.50 9.59
C LEU A 80 -13.35 -14.63 10.04
N HIS A 81 -13.08 -15.20 11.21
CA HIS A 81 -13.83 -16.32 11.77
C HIS A 81 -15.01 -15.89 12.65
N SER A 82 -15.11 -14.60 13.00
CA SER A 82 -16.24 -14.09 13.78
C SER A 82 -17.55 -14.20 13.01
N THR A 83 -18.61 -14.62 13.69
CA THR A 83 -19.99 -14.62 13.18
C THR A 83 -20.67 -13.27 13.37
N GLU A 84 -20.07 -12.35 14.13
CA GLU A 84 -20.63 -11.04 14.42
C GLU A 84 -20.41 -10.05 13.27
N ALA A 85 -21.51 -9.39 12.87
CA ALA A 85 -21.47 -8.27 11.95
C ALA A 85 -21.26 -6.98 12.77
N MET A 86 -20.02 -6.48 12.84
CA MET A 86 -19.75 -5.19 13.50
C MET A 86 -20.41 -4.02 12.76
N PRO A 87 -21.06 -3.07 13.45
CA PRO A 87 -21.78 -1.96 12.81
C PRO A 87 -20.90 -1.20 11.82
N GLU A 88 -21.43 -0.94 10.62
CA GLU A 88 -20.76 -0.15 9.60
C GLU A 88 -20.65 1.30 10.09
N GLU A 89 -19.47 1.71 10.55
CA GLU A 89 -19.20 3.15 10.66
C GLU A 89 -19.30 3.74 9.25
N PRO A 90 -20.10 4.80 9.04
CA PRO A 90 -20.20 5.44 7.75
C PRO A 90 -18.80 5.93 7.37
N PHE A 91 -18.27 5.35 6.30
CA PHE A 91 -17.03 5.80 5.68
C PHE A 91 -17.21 7.26 5.28
N LYS A 92 -16.66 8.18 6.05
CA LYS A 92 -16.45 9.53 5.57
C LYS A 92 -15.47 9.45 4.40
N GLU A 93 -15.83 10.09 3.30
CA GLU A 93 -14.96 10.39 2.18
C GLU A 93 -13.89 11.39 2.63
N ASP A 94 -13.08 11.02 3.62
CA ASP A 94 -11.84 11.73 3.87
C ASP A 94 -10.93 11.33 2.72
N ILE A 95 -10.69 12.30 1.85
CA ILE A 95 -9.63 12.30 0.84
C ILE A 95 -8.44 11.59 1.47
N ILE A 96 -8.14 10.40 0.95
CA ILE A 96 -7.04 9.60 1.48
C ILE A 96 -5.80 10.42 1.16
N ASP A 97 -5.28 11.11 2.18
CA ASP A 97 -4.00 11.80 2.10
C ASP A 97 -2.93 10.70 2.07
N ILE A 98 -2.72 10.15 0.86
CA ILE A 98 -1.72 9.13 0.60
C ILE A 98 -0.37 9.83 0.72
N LYS A 99 0.16 9.88 1.93
CA LYS A 99 1.56 10.23 2.12
C LYS A 99 2.38 9.05 1.60
N PRO A 100 3.18 9.24 0.53
CA PRO A 100 4.07 8.18 0.07
C PRO A 100 5.05 7.86 1.19
N ASN A 101 4.97 6.66 1.72
CA ASN A 101 5.95 6.16 2.67
C ASN A 101 7.12 5.61 1.85
N PHE A 102 8.08 6.47 1.52
CA PHE A 102 9.37 6.06 0.94
C PHE A 102 10.21 5.35 2.01
N ALA A 103 9.74 4.20 2.48
CA ALA A 103 10.47 3.33 3.38
C ALA A 103 11.46 2.51 2.55
N GLY A 104 12.66 3.06 2.35
CA GLY A 104 13.83 2.30 1.93
C GLY A 104 14.55 2.90 0.72
N ILE A 105 15.52 3.78 1.00
CA ILE A 105 16.93 3.66 0.64
C ILE A 105 17.63 4.77 1.46
N LYS A 106 18.26 4.38 2.58
CA LYS A 106 19.34 5.19 3.14
C LYS A 106 20.60 4.71 2.44
N THR A 107 21.00 5.38 1.36
CA THR A 107 22.40 5.27 0.90
C THR A 107 23.24 6.03 1.91
N ASP A 108 23.89 5.29 2.81
CA ASP A 108 25.00 5.83 3.57
C ASP A 108 26.17 6.06 2.61
N ALA A 109 26.08 7.13 1.81
CA ALA A 109 27.19 7.63 1.03
C ALA A 109 28.16 8.33 2.01
N LYS A 110 28.93 7.53 2.76
CA LYS A 110 30.20 7.99 3.31
C LYS A 110 31.17 8.12 2.13
N THR A 111 31.09 9.24 1.43
CA THR A 111 32.15 9.68 0.52
C THR A 111 33.35 10.04 1.38
N ASP A 112 34.19 9.05 1.64
CA ASP A 112 35.57 9.24 2.09
C ASP A 112 36.35 9.86 0.92
N ALA A 113 36.26 11.19 0.80
CA ALA A 113 37.15 11.96 -0.04
C ALA A 113 38.49 12.12 0.68
N SER A 114 39.21 11.01 0.83
CA SER A 114 40.63 11.01 1.16
C SER A 114 41.38 11.80 0.09
N GLN A 115 42.08 12.82 0.57
CA GLN A 115 42.97 13.70 -0.19
C GLN A 115 43.99 12.91 -1.02
N SER A 116 44.20 13.31 -2.27
CA SER A 116 45.52 13.24 -2.94
C SER A 116 45.55 14.19 -4.14
N PHE A 117 46.23 15.31 -3.91
CA PHE A 117 46.90 16.23 -4.82
C PHE A 117 47.14 15.76 -6.26
N LEU A 118 46.92 16.66 -7.22
CA LEU A 118 47.92 16.96 -8.26
C LEU A 118 47.73 18.37 -8.82
N ASN A 119 48.80 19.16 -8.68
CA ASN A 119 48.97 20.54 -9.06
C ASN A 119 48.63 20.83 -10.53
N PHE A 120 47.92 21.94 -10.78
CA PHE A 120 47.91 22.60 -12.08
C PHE A 120 48.44 24.03 -11.93
N ASN A 121 49.58 24.30 -12.54
CA ASN A 121 50.30 25.57 -12.51
C ASN A 121 50.00 26.30 -13.84
N PRO A 122 49.35 27.47 -13.86
CA PRO A 122 49.18 28.22 -15.10
C PRO A 122 50.39 29.13 -15.36
N LYS A 123 50.86 29.15 -16.61
CA LYS A 123 51.71 30.21 -17.15
C LYS A 123 50.84 31.36 -17.64
#